data_AF-A0A9W4XBW1-F1
#
_entry.id   AF-A0A9W4XBW1-F1
#
_cell.length_a   1.000
_cell.length_b   1.000
_cell.length_c   1.000
_cell.angle_alpha   90.00
_cell.angle_beta   90.00
_cell.angle_gamma   90.00
#
_symmetry.space_group_name_H-M   'P 1'
#
loop_
_entity.id
_entity.type
_entity.pdbx_description
1 polymer ?
#
loop_
_entity_poly.entity_id
_entity_poly.type
_entity_poly.pdbx_seq_one_letter_code
_entity_poly.pdbx_strand_id
1 'polypeptide(L)'
;MSCEDEHYHNHNHNHNHNHGDEDHGHDHIAPIPTNTSQSLNSKIDTFKVTALNLQNPNDDLSKLFKDSNNEYEIKPIIKSDCDSQLIINIPFLNGSVKLYSIIIRSNGDLHCPRVIKLFKNDKTIDFDNVEIKKPVQILQHPKIGVQCDDEDELPTILESDNEFVEHFVSRHKFTGVQTLTIFIESIHDDDEDEVWLHSVELRGEFTELNKDPIITLYESAANPQDHKNLTAIEENNNIAFE
;
A
#
# COMPACT_ATOMS: atom_id res chain seq x y z
N MET A 1 22.34 59.21 -48.43
CA MET A 1 21.31 59.75 -47.53
C MET A 1 21.51 59.02 -46.20
N SER A 2 22.37 59.54 -45.31
CA SER A 2 22.07 60.47 -44.19
C SER A 2 21.26 59.76 -43.08
N CYS A 3 21.57 59.76 -41.79
CA CYS A 3 22.57 60.37 -40.87
C CYS A 3 22.67 59.41 -39.65
N GLU A 4 23.81 59.23 -38.97
CA GLU A 4 24.18 59.82 -37.66
C GLU A 4 23.05 59.90 -36.62
N ASP A 5 23.22 59.24 -35.45
CA ASP A 5 23.19 59.95 -34.16
C ASP A 5 23.73 59.08 -33.01
N GLU A 6 24.73 59.58 -32.29
CA GLU A 6 25.19 59.07 -31.00
C GLU A 6 24.43 59.78 -29.88
N HIS A 7 24.09 59.13 -28.76
CA HIS A 7 23.98 59.86 -27.50
C HIS A 7 24.28 58.99 -26.26
N TYR A 8 25.14 59.59 -25.44
CA TYR A 8 25.56 59.22 -24.10
C TYR A 8 24.45 59.40 -23.01
N HIS A 9 24.75 58.84 -21.83
CA HIS A 9 24.40 59.33 -20.48
C HIS A 9 23.01 59.01 -19.86
N ASN A 10 23.08 58.14 -18.84
CA ASN A 10 22.89 58.48 -17.41
C ASN A 10 21.45 58.61 -16.83
N HIS A 11 21.34 58.10 -15.60
CA HIS A 11 20.41 58.45 -14.51
C HIS A 11 18.93 57.99 -14.52
N ASN A 12 18.67 57.03 -13.62
CA ASN A 12 17.96 57.22 -12.34
C ASN A 12 16.42 57.04 -12.27
N HIS A 13 16.04 56.39 -11.16
CA HIS A 13 14.76 56.43 -10.42
C HIS A 13 13.49 55.70 -10.89
N ASN A 14 13.21 54.62 -10.15
CA ASN A 14 12.07 54.48 -9.21
C ASN A 14 10.69 54.00 -9.74
N HIS A 15 10.00 53.29 -8.82
CA HIS A 15 8.61 52.79 -8.82
C HIS A 15 8.36 51.45 -9.52
N ASN A 16 7.44 50.58 -9.09
CA ASN A 16 6.70 50.31 -7.85
C ASN A 16 5.83 49.06 -8.20
N HIS A 17 5.60 48.17 -7.24
CA HIS A 17 4.61 47.07 -7.20
C HIS A 17 4.22 46.30 -8.48
N ASN A 18 4.50 44.99 -8.48
CA ASN A 18 3.38 44.04 -8.43
C ASN A 18 3.77 42.82 -7.59
N HIS A 19 2.98 42.54 -6.56
CA HIS A 19 3.00 41.29 -5.82
C HIS A 19 2.34 40.23 -6.71
N GLY A 20 3.16 39.49 -7.45
CA GLY A 20 2.78 38.18 -7.96
C GLY A 20 3.01 37.17 -6.86
N ASP A 21 1.99 36.99 -6.03
CA ASP A 21 1.82 35.87 -5.12
C ASP A 21 1.65 34.62 -6.00
N GLU A 22 2.75 34.09 -6.50
CA GLU A 22 2.79 32.73 -7.05
C GLU A 22 3.50 31.87 -6.01
N ASP A 23 2.73 31.59 -4.95
CA ASP A 23 2.85 30.39 -4.13
C ASP A 23 2.65 29.16 -5.00
N HIS A 24 3.64 28.89 -5.86
CA HIS A 24 3.90 27.58 -6.39
C HIS A 24 5.01 26.97 -5.54
N GLY A 25 4.71 26.83 -4.24
CA GLY A 25 5.32 25.82 -3.38
C GLY A 25 4.97 24.41 -3.87
N HIS A 26 5.34 24.09 -5.11
CA HIS A 26 5.65 22.71 -5.44
C HIS A 26 6.96 22.39 -4.74
N ASP A 27 6.85 22.00 -3.48
CA ASP A 27 7.85 21.20 -2.79
C ASP A 27 8.06 19.94 -3.64
N HIS A 28 8.90 20.05 -4.66
CA HIS A 28 9.47 18.93 -5.41
C HIS A 28 10.53 18.28 -4.52
N ILE A 29 10.14 17.89 -3.32
CA ILE A 29 10.94 16.99 -2.51
C ILE A 29 10.86 15.67 -3.26
N ALA A 30 11.96 15.32 -3.92
CA ALA A 30 12.10 14.03 -4.56
C ALA A 30 11.70 12.93 -3.55
N PRO A 31 10.86 11.96 -3.94
CA PRO A 31 10.48 10.88 -3.06
C PRO A 31 11.73 10.24 -2.46
N ILE A 32 11.70 10.00 -1.15
CA ILE A 32 12.83 9.35 -0.47
C ILE A 32 13.00 7.98 -1.14
N PRO A 33 14.20 7.65 -1.68
CA PRO A 33 14.42 6.39 -2.35
C PRO A 33 14.20 5.21 -1.40
N THR A 34 13.82 4.08 -1.96
CA THR A 34 13.78 2.80 -1.23
C THR A 34 15.01 1.97 -1.55
N ASN A 35 15.18 0.85 -0.84
CA ASN A 35 16.23 -0.11 -1.10
C ASN A 35 15.69 -1.55 -1.08
N THR A 36 16.44 -2.48 -1.66
CA THR A 36 16.04 -3.90 -1.73
C THR A 36 15.91 -4.55 -0.35
N SER A 37 16.67 -4.11 0.65
CA SER A 37 16.55 -4.61 2.03
C SER A 37 15.21 -4.28 2.71
N GLN A 38 14.45 -3.34 2.16
CA GLN A 38 13.10 -2.99 2.61
C GLN A 38 12.01 -3.86 1.98
N SER A 39 12.36 -4.92 1.25
CA SER A 39 11.37 -5.83 0.67
C SER A 39 10.50 -6.46 1.75
N LEU A 40 9.19 -6.38 1.53
CA LEU A 40 8.15 -6.92 2.40
C LEU A 40 7.58 -8.24 1.87
N ASN A 41 8.08 -8.75 0.74
CA ASN A 41 7.52 -9.95 0.10
C ASN A 41 7.57 -11.17 1.04
N SER A 42 8.66 -11.33 1.80
CA SER A 42 8.79 -12.36 2.86
C SER A 42 7.83 -12.19 4.05
N LYS A 43 7.16 -11.03 4.15
CA LYS A 43 6.21 -10.68 5.23
C LYS A 43 4.76 -10.76 4.78
N ILE A 44 4.50 -11.15 3.53
CA ILE A 44 3.15 -11.38 3.01
C ILE A 44 2.69 -12.79 3.42
N ASP A 45 1.44 -12.90 3.86
CA ASP A 45 0.81 -14.19 4.12
C ASP A 45 0.27 -14.75 2.79
N THR A 46 1.18 -15.34 2.00
CA THR A 46 0.90 -15.81 0.63
C THR A 46 -0.25 -16.82 0.55
N PHE A 47 -0.49 -17.59 1.60
CA PHE A 47 -1.60 -18.55 1.69
C PHE A 47 -2.97 -17.88 1.82
N LYS A 48 -3.02 -16.62 2.22
CA LYS A 48 -4.26 -15.84 2.38
C LYS A 48 -4.41 -14.74 1.33
N VAL A 49 -3.50 -14.67 0.36
CA VAL A 49 -3.66 -13.77 -0.79
C VAL A 49 -4.85 -14.26 -1.61
N THR A 50 -5.74 -13.35 -1.96
CA THR A 50 -6.90 -13.64 -2.82
C THR A 50 -6.99 -12.61 -3.92
N ALA A 51 -7.59 -13.00 -5.04
CA ALA A 51 -7.90 -12.06 -6.11
C ALA A 51 -9.33 -12.26 -6.64
N LEU A 52 -9.90 -11.19 -7.19
CA LEU A 52 -11.18 -11.20 -7.89
C LEU A 52 -10.93 -10.87 -9.37
N ASN A 53 -11.66 -11.55 -10.27
CA ASN A 53 -11.44 -11.55 -11.72
C ASN A 53 -10.04 -12.08 -12.11
N LEU A 54 -9.63 -13.20 -11.53
CA LEU A 54 -8.35 -13.87 -11.81
C LEU A 54 -8.58 -15.08 -12.73
N GLN A 55 -7.84 -15.15 -13.85
CA GLN A 55 -7.88 -16.29 -14.77
C GLN A 55 -7.08 -17.50 -14.22
N ASN A 56 -5.93 -17.21 -13.60
CA ASN A 56 -5.06 -18.23 -13.00
C ASN A 56 -5.69 -18.89 -11.76
N PRO A 57 -5.24 -20.10 -11.38
CA PRO A 57 -5.55 -20.65 -10.07
C PRO A 57 -4.97 -19.76 -8.95
N ASN A 58 -5.69 -19.66 -7.82
CA ASN A 58 -5.27 -18.81 -6.68
C ASN A 58 -3.86 -19.13 -6.15
N ASP A 59 -3.40 -20.38 -6.27
CA ASP A 59 -2.06 -20.79 -5.85
C ASP A 59 -0.95 -20.04 -6.61
N ASP A 60 -1.22 -19.57 -7.84
CA ASP A 60 -0.27 -18.81 -8.64
C ASP A 60 -0.06 -17.38 -8.11
N LEU A 61 -0.99 -16.83 -7.32
CA LEU A 61 -0.84 -15.48 -6.74
C LEU A 61 0.40 -15.38 -5.84
N SER A 62 0.80 -16.48 -5.20
CA SER A 62 2.03 -16.53 -4.42
C SER A 62 3.28 -16.27 -5.27
N LYS A 63 3.24 -16.63 -6.55
CA LYS A 63 4.35 -16.47 -7.50
C LYS A 63 4.50 -15.03 -7.99
N LEU A 64 3.51 -14.16 -7.76
CA LEU A 64 3.62 -12.72 -8.03
C LEU A 64 4.67 -12.06 -7.12
N PHE A 65 4.82 -12.57 -5.90
CA PHE A 65 5.75 -12.05 -4.89
C PHE A 65 7.07 -12.82 -4.97
N LYS A 66 8.01 -12.25 -5.74
CA LYS A 66 9.34 -12.80 -5.96
C LYS A 66 10.33 -12.33 -4.88
N ASP A 67 11.36 -13.14 -4.65
CA ASP A 67 12.55 -12.80 -3.89
C ASP A 67 13.67 -12.32 -4.85
N SER A 68 14.77 -11.81 -4.31
CA SER A 68 15.92 -11.34 -5.12
C SER A 68 16.57 -12.43 -6.00
N ASN A 69 16.27 -13.71 -5.79
CA ASN A 69 16.81 -14.79 -6.61
C ASN A 69 15.95 -15.08 -7.85
N ASN A 70 14.68 -14.64 -7.87
CA ASN A 70 13.72 -14.94 -8.92
C ASN A 70 12.91 -13.72 -9.37
N GLU A 71 13.38 -12.51 -9.08
CA GLU A 71 12.75 -11.24 -9.51
C GLU A 71 12.64 -11.13 -11.04
N TYR A 72 13.55 -11.76 -11.78
CA TYR A 72 13.56 -11.77 -13.24
C TYR A 72 12.68 -12.85 -13.88
N GLU A 73 12.08 -13.75 -13.09
CA GLU A 73 11.12 -14.72 -13.62
C GLU A 73 9.81 -14.02 -13.99
N ILE A 74 9.40 -14.15 -15.25
CA ILE A 74 8.18 -13.52 -15.77
C ILE A 74 7.01 -14.50 -15.97
N LYS A 75 7.25 -15.79 -15.66
CA LYS A 75 6.22 -16.85 -15.66
C LYS A 75 5.96 -17.37 -14.23
N PRO A 76 4.71 -17.77 -13.90
CA PRO A 76 3.51 -17.60 -14.71
C PRO A 76 3.06 -16.13 -14.77
N ILE A 77 2.31 -15.79 -15.81
CA ILE A 77 1.69 -14.48 -15.96
C ILE A 77 0.38 -14.52 -15.17
N ILE A 78 0.16 -13.51 -14.34
CA ILE A 78 -1.10 -13.31 -13.63
C ILE A 78 -2.00 -12.46 -14.52
N LYS A 79 -3.12 -13.05 -14.95
CA LYS A 79 -4.05 -12.45 -15.91
C LYS A 79 -5.43 -12.23 -15.30
N SER A 80 -6.12 -11.19 -15.77
CA SER A 80 -7.56 -11.08 -15.53
C SER A 80 -8.35 -12.04 -16.43
N ASP A 81 -9.56 -12.42 -16.00
CA ASP A 81 -10.34 -13.48 -16.67
C ASP A 81 -11.32 -12.94 -17.73
N CYS A 82 -12.06 -11.89 -17.40
CA CYS A 82 -13.17 -11.40 -18.25
C CYS A 82 -13.08 -9.92 -18.62
N ASP A 83 -12.33 -9.11 -17.88
CA ASP A 83 -12.26 -7.67 -18.06
C ASP A 83 -10.93 -7.10 -17.55
N SER A 84 -10.66 -5.83 -17.86
CA SER A 84 -9.39 -5.16 -17.53
C SER A 84 -9.25 -4.82 -16.04
N GLN A 85 -10.21 -5.21 -15.21
CA GLN A 85 -10.25 -4.93 -13.79
C GLN A 85 -9.75 -6.13 -12.98
N LEU A 86 -8.81 -5.91 -12.07
CA LEU A 86 -8.26 -6.97 -11.22
C LEU A 86 -8.12 -6.46 -9.79
N ILE A 87 -8.69 -7.18 -8.82
CA ILE A 87 -8.54 -6.85 -7.39
C ILE A 87 -7.65 -7.91 -6.76
N ILE A 88 -6.57 -7.51 -6.09
CA ILE A 88 -5.66 -8.39 -5.35
C ILE A 88 -5.63 -7.94 -3.90
N ASN A 89 -6.01 -8.85 -2.99
CA ASN A 89 -5.97 -8.66 -1.55
C ASN A 89 -4.71 -9.32 -0.97
N ILE A 90 -3.85 -8.50 -0.37
CA ILE A 90 -2.51 -8.88 0.12
C ILE A 90 -2.49 -8.71 1.64
N PRO A 91 -2.76 -9.77 2.41
CA PRO A 91 -2.56 -9.74 3.85
C PRO A 91 -1.08 -9.89 4.20
N PHE A 92 -0.64 -9.14 5.21
CA PHE A 92 0.66 -9.35 5.83
C PHE A 92 0.56 -10.37 6.96
N LEU A 93 1.71 -10.96 7.32
CA LEU A 93 1.86 -11.79 8.53
C LEU A 93 1.53 -10.97 9.79
N ASN A 94 1.61 -11.60 10.98
CA ASN A 94 1.23 -11.02 12.28
C ASN A 94 2.01 -9.74 12.65
N GLY A 95 1.67 -8.63 12.02
CA GLY A 95 2.41 -7.38 12.08
C GLY A 95 1.67 -6.24 11.40
N SER A 96 2.30 -5.09 11.50
CA SER A 96 1.88 -3.83 10.90
C SER A 96 2.98 -3.37 9.95
N VAL A 97 2.59 -3.04 8.73
CA VAL A 97 3.48 -2.53 7.70
C VAL A 97 3.35 -1.02 7.58
N LYS A 98 4.48 -0.37 7.36
CA LYS A 98 4.56 0.98 6.84
C LYS A 98 5.08 0.93 5.40
N LEU A 99 4.21 1.15 4.42
CA LEU A 99 4.55 1.01 3.01
C LEU A 99 5.26 2.27 2.49
N TYR A 100 6.32 2.07 1.71
CA TYR A 100 7.13 3.14 1.10
C TYR A 100 6.93 3.21 -0.41
N SER A 101 6.96 2.07 -1.09
CA SER A 101 6.71 1.98 -2.52
C SER A 101 6.16 0.61 -2.92
N ILE A 102 5.60 0.56 -4.12
CA ILE A 102 5.14 -0.65 -4.80
C ILE A 102 5.85 -0.69 -6.14
N ILE A 103 6.56 -1.78 -6.42
CA ILE A 103 7.21 -2.00 -7.70
C ILE A 103 6.39 -3.04 -8.44
N ILE A 104 6.03 -2.73 -9.68
CA ILE A 104 5.18 -3.58 -10.52
C ILE A 104 5.95 -3.86 -11.80
N ARG A 105 6.01 -5.14 -12.16
CA ARG A 105 6.41 -5.60 -13.49
C ARG A 105 5.19 -6.17 -14.18
N SER A 106 4.75 -5.51 -15.24
CA SER A 106 3.58 -5.87 -16.05
C SER A 106 3.96 -5.97 -17.53
N ASN A 107 2.99 -6.34 -18.37
CA ASN A 107 3.12 -6.13 -19.81
C ASN A 107 3.26 -4.62 -20.10
N GLY A 108 4.02 -4.29 -21.14
CA GLY A 108 4.37 -2.92 -21.52
C GLY A 108 3.70 -2.41 -22.79
N ASP A 109 2.79 -3.18 -23.39
CA ASP A 109 2.04 -2.81 -24.58
C ASP A 109 0.52 -2.95 -24.40
N LEU A 110 -0.08 -4.02 -24.91
CA LEU A 110 -1.54 -4.22 -24.97
C LEU A 110 -2.17 -4.41 -23.58
N HIS A 111 -1.57 -5.29 -22.77
CA HIS A 111 -2.12 -5.70 -21.47
C HIS A 111 -1.57 -4.87 -20.29
N CYS A 112 -1.14 -3.64 -20.56
CA CYS A 112 -0.44 -2.78 -19.60
C CYS A 112 -1.43 -2.04 -18.69
N PRO A 113 -1.34 -2.17 -17.34
CA PRO A 113 -2.21 -1.44 -16.42
C PRO A 113 -1.96 0.08 -16.52
N ARG A 114 -3.02 0.87 -16.35
CA ARG A 114 -2.98 2.34 -16.40
C ARG A 114 -3.32 2.96 -15.06
N VAL A 115 -4.47 2.62 -14.49
CA VAL A 115 -4.94 3.20 -13.23
C VAL A 115 -4.96 2.13 -12.14
N ILE A 116 -4.21 2.37 -11.07
CA ILE A 116 -4.11 1.46 -9.93
C ILE A 116 -4.54 2.19 -8.66
N LYS A 117 -5.58 1.69 -8.01
CA LYS A 117 -6.14 2.21 -6.76
C LYS A 117 -5.68 1.35 -5.60
N LEU A 118 -5.24 1.99 -4.52
CA LEU A 118 -4.75 1.33 -3.32
C LEU A 118 -5.69 1.55 -2.14
N PHE A 119 -6.06 0.47 -1.46
CA PHE A 119 -6.83 0.48 -0.22
C PHE A 119 -6.04 -0.19 0.88
N LYS A 120 -6.23 0.25 2.14
CA LYS A 120 -5.56 -0.33 3.30
C LYS A 120 -6.58 -0.81 4.32
N ASN A 121 -6.31 -1.95 4.94
CA ASN A 121 -7.07 -2.52 6.06
C ASN A 121 -8.56 -2.74 5.78
N ASP A 122 -8.93 -2.87 4.52
CA ASP A 122 -10.30 -3.15 4.11
C ASP A 122 -10.30 -4.42 3.25
N LYS A 123 -10.77 -5.53 3.83
CA LYS A 123 -10.90 -6.82 3.14
C LYS A 123 -12.24 -6.96 2.40
N THR A 124 -13.12 -5.98 2.55
CA THR A 124 -14.46 -6.00 1.95
C THR A 124 -14.47 -5.32 0.60
N ILE A 125 -13.32 -4.94 0.04
CA ILE A 125 -13.25 -4.35 -1.30
C ILE A 125 -13.64 -5.40 -2.35
N ASP A 126 -14.65 -5.08 -3.13
CA ASP A 126 -15.17 -5.87 -4.25
C ASP A 126 -15.64 -4.91 -5.37
N PHE A 127 -16.04 -5.45 -6.52
CA PHE A 127 -16.48 -4.64 -7.66
C PHE A 127 -17.76 -3.83 -7.39
N ASP A 128 -18.59 -4.26 -6.42
CA ASP A 128 -19.82 -3.55 -6.08
C ASP A 128 -19.53 -2.27 -5.27
N ASN A 129 -18.43 -2.23 -4.51
CA ASN A 129 -18.13 -1.12 -3.60
C ASN A 129 -16.83 -0.38 -3.87
N VAL A 130 -15.96 -0.88 -4.74
CA VAL A 130 -14.64 -0.28 -5.04
C VAL A 130 -14.75 1.13 -5.62
N GLU A 131 -15.81 1.43 -6.36
CA GLU A 131 -16.06 2.76 -6.92
C GLU A 131 -16.56 3.77 -5.87
N ILE A 132 -17.30 3.28 -4.88
CA ILE A 132 -17.91 4.10 -3.83
C ILE A 132 -16.88 4.43 -2.75
N LYS A 133 -15.98 3.48 -2.47
CA LYS A 133 -14.95 3.64 -1.45
C LYS A 133 -13.81 4.51 -1.94
N LYS A 134 -13.34 5.39 -1.05
CA LYS A 134 -12.23 6.28 -1.35
C LYS A 134 -10.90 5.53 -1.27
N PRO A 135 -10.13 5.42 -2.37
CA PRO A 135 -8.78 4.86 -2.30
C PRO A 135 -7.87 5.76 -1.46
N VAL A 136 -6.91 5.15 -0.78
CA VAL A 136 -5.90 5.86 0.01
C VAL A 136 -4.99 6.66 -0.91
N GLN A 137 -4.62 6.07 -2.04
CA GLN A 137 -3.84 6.66 -3.10
C GLN A 137 -4.21 6.02 -4.45
N ILE A 138 -4.15 6.82 -5.51
CA ILE A 138 -4.31 6.39 -6.89
C ILE A 138 -2.94 6.56 -7.56
N LEU A 139 -2.50 5.53 -8.27
CA LEU A 139 -1.26 5.50 -9.03
C LEU A 139 -1.59 5.52 -10.52
N GLN A 140 -0.79 6.27 -11.28
CA GLN A 140 -0.82 6.24 -12.73
C GLN A 140 0.38 5.40 -13.17
N HIS A 141 0.10 4.21 -13.69
CA HIS A 141 1.12 3.32 -14.20
C HIS A 141 1.49 3.74 -15.64
N PRO A 142 2.76 4.06 -15.93
CA PRO A 142 3.21 4.43 -17.27
C PRO A 142 3.17 3.19 -18.18
N LYS A 143 3.08 3.40 -19.50
CA LYS A 143 3.14 2.32 -20.50
C LYS A 143 4.59 1.81 -20.63
N ILE A 144 5.06 1.11 -19.61
CA ILE A 144 6.41 0.55 -19.46
C ILE A 144 6.26 -0.86 -18.87
N GLY A 145 6.92 -1.83 -19.47
CA GLY A 145 6.80 -3.23 -19.07
C GLY A 145 7.40 -4.17 -20.10
N VAL A 146 7.13 -5.46 -19.92
CA VAL A 146 7.59 -6.52 -20.83
C VAL A 146 6.95 -6.34 -22.20
N GLN A 147 7.80 -6.25 -23.24
CA GLN A 147 7.39 -6.02 -24.62
C GLN A 147 7.13 -7.36 -25.32
N CYS A 148 6.04 -8.04 -24.93
CA CYS A 148 5.58 -9.26 -25.59
C CYS A 148 4.13 -9.55 -25.17
N ASP A 149 3.25 -9.65 -26.17
CA ASP A 149 1.82 -9.88 -25.99
C ASP A 149 1.43 -11.34 -26.27
N ASP A 150 2.42 -12.21 -26.55
CA ASP A 150 2.22 -13.64 -26.76
C ASP A 150 2.80 -14.43 -25.58
N GLU A 151 1.94 -15.18 -24.87
CA GLU A 151 2.32 -16.01 -23.73
C GLU A 151 3.31 -17.13 -24.11
N ASP A 152 3.18 -17.68 -25.32
CA ASP A 152 3.99 -18.80 -25.79
C ASP A 152 5.40 -18.32 -26.20
N GLU A 153 5.53 -17.09 -26.72
CA GLU A 153 6.80 -16.49 -27.09
C GLU A 153 7.56 -15.86 -25.91
N LEU A 154 6.87 -15.56 -24.81
CA LEU A 154 7.48 -15.00 -23.60
C LEU A 154 8.57 -15.94 -23.03
N PRO A 155 9.79 -15.44 -22.76
CA PRO A 155 10.81 -16.23 -22.07
C PRO A 155 10.39 -16.52 -20.63
N THR A 156 11.00 -17.52 -19.99
CA THR A 156 10.75 -17.78 -18.56
C THR A 156 11.40 -16.73 -17.66
N ILE A 157 12.56 -16.22 -18.08
CA ILE A 157 13.39 -15.27 -17.35
C ILE A 157 13.74 -14.13 -18.30
N LEU A 158 13.61 -12.89 -17.82
CA LEU A 158 14.02 -11.69 -18.53
C LEU A 158 14.86 -10.81 -17.58
N GLU A 159 16.17 -10.83 -17.78
CA GLU A 159 17.16 -10.09 -16.99
C GLU A 159 17.28 -8.64 -17.49
N SER A 160 16.27 -7.83 -17.18
CA SER A 160 16.26 -6.39 -17.50
C SER A 160 15.51 -5.64 -16.39
N ASP A 161 16.08 -4.51 -15.99
CA ASP A 161 15.51 -3.64 -14.94
C ASP A 161 14.53 -2.63 -15.53
N ASN A 162 14.52 -2.44 -16.85
CA ASN A 162 13.77 -1.36 -17.51
C ASN A 162 12.25 -1.57 -17.46
N GLU A 163 11.79 -2.80 -17.21
CA GLU A 163 10.37 -3.12 -17.15
C GLU A 163 9.78 -3.00 -15.75
N PHE A 164 10.60 -2.73 -14.72
CA PHE A 164 10.13 -2.52 -13.37
C PHE A 164 9.74 -1.06 -13.16
N VAL A 165 8.51 -0.84 -12.73
CA VAL A 165 8.01 0.50 -12.41
C VAL A 165 7.82 0.65 -10.91
N GLU A 166 8.63 1.51 -10.29
CA GLU A 166 8.49 1.86 -8.88
C GLU A 166 7.51 3.02 -8.67
N HIS A 167 6.44 2.75 -7.91
CA HIS A 167 5.45 3.72 -7.47
C HIS A 167 5.67 4.08 -6.01
N PHE A 168 6.14 5.30 -5.74
CA PHE A 168 6.26 5.81 -4.38
C PHE A 168 4.89 6.11 -3.78
N VAL A 169 4.66 5.60 -2.59
CA VAL A 169 3.42 5.87 -1.84
C VAL A 169 3.65 6.86 -0.72
N SER A 170 2.56 7.51 -0.33
CA SER A 170 2.56 8.45 0.76
C SER A 170 2.77 7.74 2.10
N ARG A 171 4.03 7.66 2.56
CA ARG A 171 4.45 6.90 3.76
C ARG A 171 3.63 7.20 5.03
N HIS A 172 3.08 8.40 5.16
CA HIS A 172 2.24 8.78 6.30
C HIS A 172 0.81 8.22 6.20
N LYS A 173 0.28 8.07 4.98
CA LYS A 173 -1.05 7.47 4.74
C LYS A 173 -0.99 5.95 4.86
N PHE A 174 0.13 5.34 4.46
CA PHE A 174 0.34 3.90 4.52
C PHE A 174 1.11 3.45 5.77
N THR A 175 0.74 3.97 6.94
CA THR A 175 1.12 3.41 8.24
C THR A 175 0.04 2.44 8.73
N GLY A 176 0.45 1.44 9.52
CA GLY A 176 -0.51 0.55 10.18
C GLY A 176 -1.16 -0.48 9.25
N VAL A 177 -0.53 -0.82 8.12
CA VAL A 177 -1.13 -1.67 7.09
C VAL A 177 -1.01 -3.13 7.51
N GLN A 178 -2.15 -3.79 7.72
CA GLN A 178 -2.27 -5.23 7.97
C GLN A 178 -2.72 -5.96 6.71
N THR A 179 -3.54 -5.31 5.89
CA THR A 179 -3.90 -5.78 4.56
C THR A 179 -3.81 -4.64 3.56
N LEU A 180 -3.22 -4.91 2.40
CA LEU A 180 -3.20 -4.01 1.26
C LEU A 180 -4.09 -4.59 0.17
N THR A 181 -4.98 -3.79 -0.39
CA THR A 181 -5.76 -4.18 -1.56
C THR A 181 -5.31 -3.33 -2.74
N ILE A 182 -4.90 -3.99 -3.81
CA ILE A 182 -4.53 -3.38 -5.08
C ILE A 182 -5.70 -3.61 -6.03
N PHE A 183 -6.27 -2.53 -6.56
CA PHE A 183 -7.29 -2.58 -7.58
C PHE A 183 -6.75 -1.96 -8.86
N ILE A 184 -6.65 -2.75 -9.92
CA ILE A 184 -6.38 -2.27 -11.27
C ILE A 184 -7.74 -1.96 -11.87
N GLU A 185 -7.94 -0.71 -12.27
CA GLU A 185 -9.22 -0.20 -12.76
C GLU A 185 -9.31 -0.21 -14.29
N SER A 186 -8.18 0.02 -14.97
CA SER A 186 -8.10 0.13 -16.43
C SER A 186 -6.68 -0.12 -16.92
N ILE A 187 -6.57 -0.47 -18.19
CA ILE A 187 -5.33 -0.62 -18.94
C ILE A 187 -5.11 0.57 -19.90
N HIS A 188 -3.99 0.58 -20.62
CA HIS A 188 -3.67 1.64 -21.58
C HIS A 188 -4.37 1.47 -22.93
N ASP A 189 -4.59 0.23 -23.34
CA ASP A 189 -5.25 -0.09 -24.60
C ASP A 189 -6.76 -0.21 -24.38
N ASP A 190 -7.56 0.58 -25.10
CA ASP A 190 -9.02 0.59 -24.91
C ASP A 190 -9.73 -0.54 -25.68
N ASP A 191 -9.02 -1.24 -26.57
CA ASP A 191 -9.56 -2.34 -27.38
C ASP A 191 -9.29 -3.73 -26.74
N GLU A 192 -8.47 -3.77 -25.69
CA GLU A 192 -8.12 -4.98 -24.95
C GLU A 192 -8.79 -5.03 -23.57
N ASP A 193 -9.09 -6.24 -23.11
CA ASP A 193 -9.85 -6.47 -21.88
C ASP A 193 -9.08 -7.33 -20.87
N GLU A 194 -7.78 -7.59 -21.09
CA GLU A 194 -6.97 -8.40 -20.18
C GLU A 194 -5.79 -7.59 -19.63
N VAL A 195 -5.53 -7.69 -18.31
CA VAL A 195 -4.33 -7.14 -17.69
C VAL A 195 -3.34 -8.24 -17.36
N TRP A 196 -2.06 -8.03 -17.66
CA TRP A 196 -1.00 -9.01 -17.43
C TRP A 196 0.03 -8.48 -16.43
N LEU A 197 0.19 -9.20 -15.32
CA LEU A 197 1.19 -8.93 -14.28
C LEU A 197 2.21 -10.07 -14.21
N HIS A 198 3.49 -9.72 -14.12
CA HIS A 198 4.59 -10.67 -13.96
C HIS A 198 5.08 -10.74 -12.51
N SER A 199 5.25 -9.58 -11.86
CA SER A 199 5.67 -9.52 -10.47
C SER A 199 5.24 -8.24 -9.76
N VAL A 200 5.09 -8.35 -8.44
CA VAL A 200 4.86 -7.22 -7.54
C VAL A 200 5.82 -7.33 -6.36
N GLU A 201 6.56 -6.26 -6.10
CA GLU A 201 7.39 -6.11 -4.92
C GLU A 201 6.85 -4.96 -4.06
N LEU A 202 6.65 -5.23 -2.78
CA LEU A 202 6.26 -4.21 -1.80
C LEU A 202 7.48 -3.83 -0.97
N ARG A 203 7.78 -2.53 -0.87
CA ARG A 203 8.90 -2.04 -0.03
C ARG A 203 8.40 -1.19 1.11
N GLY A 204 8.99 -1.38 2.29
CA GLY A 204 8.59 -0.66 3.49
C GLY A 204 9.29 -1.12 4.75
N GLU A 205 8.62 -0.88 5.87
CA GLU A 205 9.06 -1.33 7.19
C GLU A 205 7.98 -2.23 7.80
N PHE A 206 8.40 -3.38 8.32
CA PHE A 206 7.51 -4.32 9.01
C PHE A 206 7.76 -4.23 10.51
N THR A 207 6.68 -4.05 11.27
CA THR A 207 6.69 -4.12 12.73
C THR A 207 5.88 -5.33 13.17
N GLU A 208 6.51 -6.27 13.87
CA GLU A 208 5.82 -7.45 14.38
C GLU A 208 4.84 -7.05 15.50
N LEU A 209 3.60 -7.52 15.40
CA LEU A 209 2.58 -7.30 16.41
C LEU A 209 2.56 -8.53 17.31
N ASN A 210 3.31 -8.46 18.41
CA ASN A 210 3.28 -9.52 19.41
C ASN A 210 1.91 -9.46 20.11
N LYS A 211 1.00 -10.35 19.73
CA LYS A 211 -0.24 -10.60 20.48
C LYS A 211 0.11 -11.48 21.67
N ASP A 212 0.83 -10.94 22.66
CA ASP A 212 0.79 -11.55 23.97
C ASP A 212 -0.67 -11.45 24.45
N PRO A 213 -1.39 -12.57 24.63
CA PRO A 213 -2.70 -12.50 25.25
C PRO A 213 -2.45 -11.95 26.65
N ILE A 214 -2.98 -10.76 26.94
CA ILE A 214 -3.15 -10.33 28.32
C ILE A 214 -4.21 -11.28 28.88
N ILE A 215 -3.75 -12.40 29.44
CA ILE A 215 -4.57 -13.27 30.26
C ILE A 215 -4.81 -12.46 31.53
N THR A 216 -5.81 -11.58 31.51
CA THR A 216 -6.43 -11.09 32.73
C THR A 216 -7.06 -12.31 33.38
N LEU A 217 -6.27 -12.99 34.22
CA LEU A 217 -6.77 -13.90 35.21
C LEU A 217 -7.63 -13.05 36.15
N TYR A 218 -8.92 -12.94 35.85
CA TYR A 218 -9.87 -12.44 36.82
C TYR A 218 -9.91 -13.50 37.93
N GLU A 219 -9.28 -13.20 39.06
CA GLU A 219 -9.39 -13.96 40.30
C GLU A 219 -10.83 -13.86 40.81
N SER A 220 -11.77 -14.50 40.11
CA SER A 220 -13.17 -14.65 40.54
C SER A 220 -13.31 -15.89 41.44
N ALA A 221 -12.46 -15.99 42.45
CA ALA A 221 -12.72 -16.83 43.61
C ALA A 221 -12.63 -15.93 44.84
N ALA A 222 -13.77 -15.54 45.38
CA ALA A 222 -13.82 -14.92 46.70
C ALA A 222 -13.11 -15.85 47.70
N ASN A 223 -12.01 -15.39 48.30
CA ASN A 223 -11.33 -16.14 49.35
C ASN A 223 -12.25 -16.15 50.60
N PRO A 224 -12.77 -17.31 51.04
CA PRO A 224 -13.71 -17.38 52.17
C PRO A 224 -13.10 -16.94 53.52
N GLN A 225 -11.78 -16.68 53.57
CA GLN A 225 -11.10 -16.24 54.79
C GLN A 225 -11.17 -14.72 55.06
N ASP A 226 -11.60 -13.88 54.10
CA ASP A 226 -11.54 -12.42 54.27
C ASP A 226 -12.88 -11.78 54.71
N HIS A 227 -13.91 -12.59 54.95
CA HIS A 227 -15.12 -12.16 55.64
C HIS A 227 -14.98 -12.46 57.14
N LYS A 228 -14.39 -11.52 57.89
CA LYS A 228 -14.36 -11.59 59.36
C LYS A 228 -15.80 -11.56 59.91
N ASN A 229 -16.15 -12.61 60.65
CA ASN A 229 -17.43 -12.78 61.35
C ASN A 229 -17.74 -11.57 62.26
N LEU A 230 -18.73 -10.76 61.88
CA LEU A 230 -19.38 -9.78 62.77
C LEU A 230 -20.53 -10.46 63.52
N THR A 231 -20.21 -11.34 64.47
CA THR A 231 -21.19 -11.78 65.48
C THR A 231 -20.45 -12.18 66.75
N ALA A 232 -20.12 -11.18 67.56
CA ALA A 232 -19.96 -11.29 69.01
C ALA A 232 -19.78 -9.89 69.61
N ILE A 233 -20.88 -9.21 69.93
CA ILE A 233 -20.91 -8.32 71.10
C ILE A 233 -22.20 -8.66 71.85
N GLU A 234 -22.04 -9.51 72.85
CA GLU A 234 -22.97 -9.67 73.95
C GLU A 234 -22.96 -8.38 74.77
N GLU A 235 -24.01 -7.57 74.68
CA GLU A 235 -24.23 -6.49 75.66
C GLU A 235 -25.11 -7.02 76.80
N ASN A 236 -24.43 -7.48 77.85
CA ASN A 236 -24.96 -7.55 79.20
C ASN A 236 -25.40 -6.15 79.65
N ASN A 237 -26.70 -5.86 79.61
CA ASN A 237 -27.25 -4.71 80.34
C ASN A 237 -28.13 -5.21 81.49
N ASN A 238 -27.45 -5.35 82.62
CA ASN A 238 -28.03 -5.52 83.95
C ASN A 238 -28.64 -4.17 84.36
N ILE A 239 -29.97 -4.07 84.46
CA ILE A 239 -30.63 -2.92 85.09
C ILE A 239 -31.70 -3.46 86.05
N ALA A 240 -31.34 -3.49 87.33
CA ALA A 240 -32.28 -3.52 88.44
C ALA A 240 -32.53 -2.08 88.88
N PHE A 241 -33.78 -1.67 89.08
CA PHE A 241 -34.21 -0.75 90.13
C PHE A 241 -35.73 -0.89 90.36
N GLU A 242 -36.04 -1.19 91.63
CA GLU A 242 -37.26 -1.02 92.44
C GLU A 242 -38.66 -0.96 91.80
#